data_AF-A0A5D2XAA1-F1
#
_entry.id   AF-A0A5D2XAA1-F1
#
_cell.length_a   1.000
_cell.length_b   1.000
_cell.length_c   1.000
_cell.angle_alpha   90.00
_cell.angle_beta   90.00
_cell.angle_gamma   90.00
#
_symmetry.space_group_name_H-M   'P 1'
#
loop_
_entity.id
_entity.type
_entity.pdbx_description
1 polymer ?
#
loop_
_entity_poly.entity_id
_entity_poly.type
_entity_poly.pdbx_seq_one_letter_code
_entity_poly.pdbx_strand_id
1 'polypeptide(L)'
;MTKIFSFFQATAGLRALGGEASDKILQSVRELLKSRSTLKSEANGVKILDDSQEGSYEWVIINYLLGNLGRTYQDTVGIVDLGGGSVQMAYAISKNAASRAPSLPAGQDNYVNEMYLKGS
;
A
#
# COMPACT_ATOMS: atom_id res chain seq x y z
N MET A 1 1.95 25.41 -11.95
CA MET A 1 2.96 24.41 -12.36
C MET A 1 2.68 23.12 -11.60
N THR A 2 2.25 22.05 -12.27
CA THR A 2 1.85 20.79 -11.65
C THR A 2 3.08 20.03 -11.16
N LYS A 3 3.11 19.62 -9.88
CA LYS A 3 4.16 18.73 -9.35
C LYS A 3 3.76 17.28 -9.67
N ILE A 4 4.59 16.56 -10.40
CA ILE A 4 4.40 15.14 -10.69
C ILE A 4 5.47 14.36 -9.94
N PHE A 5 5.06 13.30 -9.26
CA PHE A 5 5.92 12.49 -8.39
C PHE A 5 6.15 11.11 -8.98
N SER A 6 7.34 10.53 -8.75
CA SER A 6 7.65 9.15 -9.10
C SER A 6 7.58 8.25 -7.87
N PHE A 7 6.84 7.15 -7.98
CA PHE A 7 6.78 6.10 -6.97
C PHE A 7 7.23 4.76 -7.59
N PHE A 8 8.02 4.00 -6.86
CA PHE A 8 8.39 2.62 -7.16
C PHE A 8 8.14 1.76 -5.93
N GLN A 9 7.30 0.74 -6.10
CA GLN A 9 6.90 -0.13 -5.01
C GLN A 9 7.09 -1.57 -5.44
N ALA A 10 7.99 -2.28 -4.75
CA ALA A 10 8.27 -3.68 -5.00
C ALA A 10 7.46 -4.58 -4.05
N THR A 11 7.18 -5.81 -4.46
CA THR A 11 6.33 -6.76 -3.72
C THR A 11 7.16 -7.95 -3.20
N ALA A 12 6.49 -9.08 -2.91
CA ALA A 12 7.07 -10.29 -2.33
C ALA A 12 8.37 -10.78 -2.99
N GLY A 13 8.50 -10.66 -4.32
CA GLY A 13 9.68 -11.13 -5.04
C GLY A 13 10.98 -10.45 -4.60
N LEU A 14 10.94 -9.14 -4.35
CA LEU A 14 12.13 -8.42 -3.86
C LEU A 14 12.40 -8.79 -2.40
N ARG A 15 11.36 -8.87 -1.56
CA ARG A 15 11.46 -9.26 -0.15
C ARG A 15 12.16 -10.61 0.03
N ALA A 16 11.91 -11.55 -0.87
CA ALA A 16 12.50 -12.89 -0.83
C ALA A 16 14.03 -12.92 -1.02
N LEU A 17 14.64 -11.86 -1.56
CA LEU A 17 16.10 -11.78 -1.73
C LEU A 17 16.85 -11.53 -0.41
N GLY A 18 16.15 -11.15 0.66
CA GLY A 18 16.75 -10.75 1.94
C GLY A 18 17.15 -9.26 1.98
N GLY A 19 17.35 -8.74 3.20
CA GLY A 19 17.46 -7.31 3.48
C GLY A 19 18.56 -6.61 2.68
N GLU A 20 19.81 -7.09 2.75
CA GLU A 20 20.94 -6.39 2.11
C GLU A 20 20.82 -6.31 0.58
N ALA A 21 20.41 -7.41 -0.07
CA ALA A 21 20.24 -7.43 -1.52
C ALA A 21 19.07 -6.54 -1.97
N SER A 22 17.95 -6.62 -1.24
CA SER A 22 16.78 -5.76 -1.48
C SER A 22 17.11 -4.28 -1.35
N ASP A 23 17.84 -3.91 -0.29
CA ASP A 23 18.20 -2.54 0.00
C ASP A 23 19.14 -1.95 -1.07
N LYS A 24 20.11 -2.74 -1.55
CA LYS A 24 20.98 -2.33 -2.66
C LYS A 24 20.17 -2.06 -3.93
N ILE A 25 19.22 -2.93 -4.27
CA ILE A 25 18.35 -2.74 -5.45
C ILE A 25 17.50 -1.49 -5.29
N LEU A 26 16.82 -1.30 -4.15
CA LEU A 26 16.02 -0.11 -3.88
C LEU A 26 16.87 1.16 -3.95
N GLN A 27 18.10 1.12 -3.44
CA GLN A 27 19.03 2.25 -3.50
C GLN A 27 19.40 2.58 -4.95
N SER A 28 19.72 1.59 -5.78
CA SER A 28 19.99 1.81 -7.21
C SER A 28 18.77 2.40 -7.94
N VAL A 29 17.56 1.97 -7.60
CA VAL A 29 16.32 2.56 -8.17
C VAL A 29 16.16 4.03 -7.75
N ARG A 30 16.42 4.37 -6.48
CA ARG A 30 16.38 5.77 -6.00
C ARG A 30 17.36 6.64 -6.78
N GLU A 31 18.58 6.17 -6.99
CA GLU A 31 19.61 6.90 -7.75
C GLU A 31 19.25 7.03 -9.23
N LEU A 32 18.69 5.99 -9.83
CA LEU A 32 18.21 6.02 -11.21
C LEU A 32 17.09 7.05 -11.40
N LEU A 33 16.08 7.05 -10.53
CA LEU A 33 14.97 8.00 -10.61
C LEU A 33 15.46 9.44 -10.40
N LYS A 34 16.38 9.67 -9.46
CA LYS A 34 16.97 11.00 -9.23
C LYS A 34 17.82 11.49 -10.41
N SER A 35 18.54 10.60 -11.09
CA SER A 35 19.49 10.98 -12.15
C SER A 35 18.87 11.03 -13.55
N ARG A 36 17.79 10.29 -13.81
CA ARG A 36 17.20 10.13 -15.15
C ARG A 36 15.82 10.75 -15.31
N SER A 37 15.14 11.11 -14.22
CA SER A 37 13.78 11.65 -14.25
C SER A 37 13.75 13.12 -13.86
N THR A 38 12.80 13.87 -14.44
CA THR A 38 12.43 15.22 -13.98
C THR A 38 11.31 15.20 -12.94
N LEU A 39 10.77 14.01 -12.64
CA LEU A 39 9.74 13.81 -11.62
C LEU A 39 10.29 13.99 -10.22
N LYS A 40 9.44 14.46 -9.30
CA LYS A 40 9.81 14.63 -7.90
C LYS A 40 9.90 13.28 -7.19
N SER A 41 10.94 13.10 -6.40
CA SER A 41 11.11 11.94 -5.53
C SER A 41 10.67 12.28 -4.12
N GLU A 42 9.86 11.40 -3.51
CA GLU A 42 9.53 11.44 -2.10
C GLU A 42 10.42 10.50 -1.30
N ALA A 43 10.62 10.79 0.00
CA ALA A 43 11.48 9.99 0.87
C ALA A 43 11.04 8.51 0.92
N ASN A 44 9.72 8.28 0.98
CA ASN A 44 9.11 6.96 0.98
C ASN A 44 8.61 6.53 -0.42
N GLY A 45 9.06 7.21 -1.47
CA GLY A 45 8.62 6.96 -2.85
C GLY A 45 9.17 5.67 -3.45
N VAL A 46 10.27 5.13 -2.91
CA VAL A 46 10.89 3.87 -3.33
C VAL A 46 10.99 2.93 -2.14
N LYS A 47 10.16 1.88 -2.11
CA LYS A 47 10.10 0.93 -0.99
C LYS A 47 9.59 -0.44 -1.42
N ILE A 48 9.73 -1.44 -0.55
CA ILE A 48 8.92 -2.66 -0.61
C ILE A 48 7.57 -2.34 0.03
N LEU A 49 6.49 -2.77 -0.63
CA LEU A 49 5.16 -2.70 -0.07
C LEU A 49 5.01 -3.71 1.06
N ASP A 50 4.29 -3.31 2.10
CA ASP A 50 3.78 -4.29 3.06
C ASP A 50 2.57 -5.02 2.46
N ASP A 51 2.36 -6.28 2.84
CA ASP A 51 1.29 -7.12 2.28
C ASP A 51 -0.09 -6.54 2.58
N SER A 52 -0.26 -5.90 3.75
CA SER A 52 -1.49 -5.17 4.09
C SER A 52 -1.73 -3.96 3.17
N GLN A 53 -0.66 -3.31 2.69
CA GLN A 53 -0.74 -2.18 1.79
C GLN A 53 -1.18 -2.61 0.38
N GLU A 54 -0.71 -3.76 -0.11
CA GLU A 54 -1.12 -4.32 -1.40
C GLU A 54 -2.65 -4.46 -1.50
N GLY A 55 -3.27 -5.16 -0.53
CA GLY A 55 -4.73 -5.34 -0.50
C GLY A 55 -5.50 -4.02 -0.33
N SER A 56 -4.96 -3.08 0.46
CA SER A 56 -5.59 -1.76 0.62
C SER A 56 -5.59 -0.94 -0.67
N TYR A 57 -4.50 -0.99 -1.46
CA TYR A 57 -4.42 -0.28 -2.73
C TYR A 57 -5.35 -0.88 -3.77
N GLU A 58 -5.47 -2.21 -3.82
CA GLU A 58 -6.45 -2.85 -4.69
C GLU A 58 -7.88 -2.49 -4.30
N TRP A 59 -8.21 -2.48 -3.01
CA TRP A 59 -9.52 -2.05 -2.53
C TRP A 59 -9.86 -0.62 -2.99
N VAL A 60 -8.88 0.29 -2.95
CA VAL A 60 -9.03 1.67 -3.46
C VAL A 60 -9.27 1.68 -4.96
N ILE A 61 -8.48 0.91 -5.74
CA ILE A 61 -8.61 0.83 -7.20
C ILE A 61 -10.00 0.34 -7.58
N ILE A 62 -10.46 -0.77 -7.00
CA ILE A 62 -11.77 -1.35 -7.32
C ILE A 62 -12.90 -0.39 -6.95
N ASN A 63 -12.87 0.19 -5.74
CA ASN A 63 -13.92 1.13 -5.33
C ASN A 63 -13.85 2.47 -6.07
N TYR A 64 -12.68 2.87 -6.58
CA TYR A 64 -12.57 4.01 -7.49
C TYR A 64 -13.25 3.71 -8.83
N LEU A 65 -12.93 2.58 -9.45
CA LEU A 65 -13.51 2.15 -10.74
C LEU A 65 -15.02 1.97 -10.67
N LEU A 66 -15.54 1.50 -9.53
CA LEU A 66 -16.98 1.34 -9.29
C LEU A 66 -17.68 2.64 -8.85
N GLY A 67 -16.94 3.73 -8.63
CA GLY A 67 -17.51 5.01 -8.16
C GLY A 67 -18.04 4.97 -6.73
N ASN A 68 -17.53 4.07 -5.90
CA ASN A 68 -17.94 3.88 -4.51
C ASN A 68 -17.10 4.70 -3.51
N LEU A 69 -15.93 5.21 -3.91
CA LEU A 69 -15.13 6.07 -3.03
C LEU A 69 -15.89 7.35 -2.64
N GLY A 70 -15.83 7.71 -1.37
CA GLY A 70 -16.55 8.86 -0.80
C GLY A 70 -18.00 8.57 -0.38
N ARG A 71 -18.51 7.36 -0.62
CA ARG A 71 -19.81 6.88 -0.10
C ARG A 71 -19.67 6.29 1.30
N THR A 72 -20.75 5.69 1.82
CA THR A 72 -20.70 5.00 3.11
C THR A 72 -19.93 3.69 2.99
N TYR A 73 -19.38 3.18 4.10
CA TYR A 73 -18.57 1.95 4.05
C TYR A 73 -19.37 0.74 3.54
N GLN A 74 -20.70 0.73 3.75
CA GLN A 74 -21.60 -0.31 3.25
C GLN A 74 -21.75 -0.32 1.72
N ASP A 75 -21.50 0.82 1.06
CA ASP A 75 -21.60 0.95 -0.39
C ASP A 75 -20.31 0.48 -1.09
N THR A 76 -19.25 0.20 -0.33
CA THR A 76 -17.98 -0.28 -0.86
C THR A 76 -17.98 -1.79 -1.02
N VAL A 77 -17.21 -2.29 -1.99
CA VAL A 77 -17.02 -3.73 -2.16
C VAL A 77 -15.75 -4.17 -1.45
N GLY A 78 -15.79 -5.36 -0.84
CA GLY A 78 -14.60 -6.04 -0.37
C GLY A 78 -13.84 -6.69 -1.52
N ILE A 79 -12.53 -6.88 -1.36
CA ILE A 79 -11.67 -7.57 -2.31
C ILE A 79 -11.02 -8.77 -1.67
N VAL A 80 -10.68 -9.76 -2.49
CA VAL A 80 -9.82 -10.89 -2.14
C VAL A 80 -8.80 -11.04 -3.26
N ASP A 81 -7.52 -10.91 -2.92
CA ASP A 81 -6.42 -11.14 -3.84
C ASP A 81 -5.74 -12.47 -3.53
N LEU A 82 -5.48 -13.24 -4.59
CA LEU A 82 -4.76 -14.51 -4.52
C LEU A 82 -3.45 -14.35 -5.29
N GLY A 83 -2.45 -13.81 -4.59
CA GLY A 83 -1.11 -13.64 -5.12
C GLY A 83 -0.31 -14.94 -5.22
N GLY A 84 0.93 -14.84 -5.69
CA GLY A 84 1.80 -16.01 -5.87
C GLY A 84 2.26 -16.69 -4.57
N GLY A 85 2.26 -15.97 -3.45
CA GLY A 85 2.70 -16.50 -2.14
C GLY A 85 1.91 -15.95 -0.95
N SER A 86 0.83 -15.23 -1.20
CA SER A 86 0.04 -14.53 -0.19
C SER A 86 -1.42 -14.43 -0.63
N VAL A 87 -2.28 -14.23 0.36
CA VAL A 87 -3.70 -13.95 0.17
C VAL A 87 -4.03 -12.70 0.98
N GLN A 88 -4.68 -11.74 0.35
CA GLN A 88 -5.09 -10.49 0.96
C GLN A 88 -6.60 -10.36 0.92
N MET A 89 -7.17 -9.80 1.98
CA MET A 89 -8.59 -9.45 2.09
C MET A 89 -8.67 -8.02 2.60
N ALA A 90 -9.40 -7.16 1.89
CA ALA A 90 -9.63 -5.79 2.32
C ALA A 90 -11.09 -5.39 2.12
N TYR A 91 -11.69 -4.80 3.14
CA TYR A 91 -13.05 -4.30 3.14
C TYR A 91 -13.20 -3.18 4.17
N ALA A 92 -14.11 -2.23 3.91
CA ALA A 92 -14.37 -1.16 4.86
C ALA A 92 -15.32 -1.63 5.98
N ILE A 93 -15.10 -1.08 7.17
CA ILE A 93 -15.90 -1.37 8.36
C ILE A 93 -16.41 -0.09 9.02
N SER A 94 -17.43 -0.20 9.86
CA SER A 94 -17.89 0.92 10.68
C SER A 94 -16.83 1.36 11.70
N LYS A 95 -16.84 2.63 12.10
CA LYS A 95 -16.01 3.14 13.21
C LYS A 95 -16.21 2.34 14.51
N ASN A 96 -17.44 1.88 14.76
CA ASN A 96 -17.77 1.06 15.93
C ASN A 96 -17.17 -0.34 15.87
N ALA A 97 -17.03 -0.91 14.67
CA ALA A 97 -16.33 -2.20 14.51
C ALA A 97 -14.82 -2.01 14.67
N ALA A 98 -14.26 -0.95 14.08
CA ALA A 98 -12.85 -0.58 14.23
C ALA A 98 -12.45 -0.38 15.70
N SER A 99 -13.27 0.31 16.50
CA SER A 99 -12.97 0.55 17.93
C SER A 99 -13.03 -0.70 18.82
N ARG A 100 -13.64 -1.78 18.33
CA ARG A 100 -13.72 -3.08 19.02
C ARG A 100 -12.74 -4.11 18.45
N ALA A 101 -11.89 -3.72 17.49
CA ALA A 101 -10.91 -4.62 16.92
C ALA A 101 -9.94 -5.12 18.01
N PRO A 102 -9.54 -6.41 17.99
CA PRO A 102 -8.58 -6.93 18.95
C PRO A 102 -7.27 -6.14 18.92
N SER A 103 -6.68 -5.89 20.09
CA SER A 103 -5.30 -5.42 20.17
C SER A 103 -4.35 -6.56 19.83
N LEU A 104 -3.37 -6.30 18.98
CA LEU A 104 -2.42 -7.31 18.53
C LEU A 104 -1.32 -7.58 19.56
N PRO A 105 -0.75 -8.81 19.54
CA PRO A 105 0.54 -9.08 20.15
C PRO A 105 1.63 -8.17 19.57
N ALA A 106 2.64 -7.83 20.39
CA ALA A 106 3.76 -7.01 19.93
C ALA A 106 4.45 -7.63 18.71
N GLY A 107 4.59 -6.86 17.63
CA GLY A 107 5.28 -7.26 16.40
C GLY A 107 4.40 -7.81 15.27
N GLN A 108 3.06 -7.70 15.35
CA GLN A 108 2.15 -8.03 14.25
C GLN A 108 1.49 -6.77 13.65
N ASP A 109 1.15 -6.84 12.37
CA ASP A 109 0.51 -5.74 11.63
C ASP A 109 -0.94 -5.52 12.07
N ASN A 110 -1.33 -4.24 12.21
CA ASN A 110 -2.65 -3.82 12.64
C ASN A 110 -3.78 -4.47 11.81
N TYR A 111 -4.76 -5.08 12.48
CA TYR A 111 -5.98 -5.59 11.83
C TYR A 111 -6.83 -4.46 11.21
N VAL A 112 -6.71 -3.26 11.77
CA VAL A 112 -7.42 -2.07 11.31
C VAL A 112 -6.41 -0.96 11.08
N ASN A 113 -6.32 -0.51 9.84
CA ASN A 113 -5.47 0.61 9.45
C ASN A 113 -6.36 1.80 9.07
N GLU A 114 -6.13 2.95 9.70
CA GLU A 114 -6.67 4.20 9.18
C GLU A 114 -5.77 4.68 8.04
N MET A 115 -6.34 4.79 6.85
CA MET A 115 -5.60 5.19 5.66
C MET A 115 -6.18 6.46 5.07
N TYR A 116 -5.31 7.45 4.87
CA TYR A 116 -5.66 8.69 4.18
C TYR A 116 -5.26 8.56 2.71
N LEU A 117 -6.26 8.56 1.82
CA LEU A 117 -6.05 8.39 0.37
C LEU A 117 -5.57 9.66 -0.34
N LYS A 118 -5.53 10.79 0.36
CA LYS A 118 -4.82 11.97 -0.11
C LYS A 118 -3.35 11.76 0.20
N GLY A 119 -2.53 11.67 -0.85
CA GLY A 119 -1.08 11.76 -0.73
C GLY A 119 -0.73 12.96 0.16
N SER A 120 0.22 12.74 1.07
CA SER A 120 0.75 13.71 2.04
C SER A 120 0.94 15.10 1.47
#